data_AF-A0A1A7KP59-F1
#
_entry.id   AF-A0A1A7KP59-F1
#
_cell.length_a   1.000
_cell.length_b   1.000
_cell.length_c   1.000
_cell.angle_alpha   90.00
_cell.angle_beta   90.00
_cell.angle_gamma   90.00
#
_symmetry.space_group_name_H-M   'P 1'
#
loop_
_entity.id
_entity.type
_entity.pdbx_description
1 polymer ?
#
loop_
_entity_poly.entity_id
_entity_poly.type
_entity_poly.pdbx_seq_one_letter_code
_entity_poly.pdbx_strand_id
1 'polypeptide(L)'
;MKKFLFPVVLVLVGTGSALATNLAKKSNKALVPAYRIVSVGGGQFQCQNAEQQCSDVNTGIVCKWEVDGTTDLHSEGSGTMCGSELYQIPQ
;
A
#
# COMPACT_ATOMS: atom_id res chain seq x y z
N MET A 1 -17.55 28.50 44.82
CA MET A 1 -18.16 27.25 44.27
C MET A 1 -17.74 27.18 42.79
N LYS A 2 -16.71 26.42 42.44
CA LYS A 2 -16.69 24.99 42.07
C LYS A 2 -16.91 24.79 40.55
N LYS A 3 -15.80 24.48 39.86
CA LYS A 3 -15.64 23.63 38.66
C LYS A 3 -16.25 24.11 37.33
N PHE A 4 -15.39 24.46 36.37
CA PHE A 4 -15.57 24.10 34.96
C PHE A 4 -14.17 23.83 34.37
N LEU A 5 -13.80 22.55 34.28
CA LEU A 5 -13.80 21.71 33.07
C LEU A 5 -12.38 21.65 32.48
N PHE A 6 -11.80 20.45 32.56
CA PHE A 6 -10.49 20.10 32.05
C PHE A 6 -10.38 20.42 30.55
N PRO A 7 -9.26 20.98 30.08
CA PRO A 7 -8.95 20.98 28.66
C PRO A 7 -8.58 19.54 28.26
N VAL A 8 -9.55 18.81 27.72
CA VAL A 8 -9.27 17.58 26.98
C VAL A 8 -8.64 18.01 25.67
N VAL A 9 -7.31 18.07 25.66
CA VAL A 9 -6.52 18.22 24.44
C VAL A 9 -6.65 16.90 23.68
N LEU A 10 -7.64 16.84 22.79
CA LEU A 10 -7.68 15.84 21.72
C LEU A 10 -6.54 16.17 20.77
N VAL A 11 -5.38 15.56 21.01
CA VAL A 11 -4.30 15.49 20.04
C VAL A 11 -4.81 14.62 18.90
N LEU A 12 -5.47 15.24 17.93
CA LEU A 12 -5.67 14.68 16.61
C LEU A 12 -4.29 14.64 15.94
N VAL A 13 -3.52 13.60 16.24
CA VAL A 13 -2.42 13.17 15.38
C VAL A 13 -3.10 12.66 14.11
N GLY A 14 -3.33 13.57 13.17
CA GLY A 14 -3.60 13.19 11.79
C GLY A 14 -2.37 12.44 11.30
N THR A 15 -2.52 11.13 11.18
CA THR A 15 -1.68 10.23 10.38
C THR A 15 -1.30 10.94 9.08
N GLY A 16 -0.03 11.17 8.76
CA GLY A 16 1.00 10.15 8.58
C GLY A 16 1.44 10.26 7.12
N SER A 17 2.68 10.70 6.91
CA SER A 17 3.46 10.54 5.67
C SER A 17 2.79 10.92 4.34
N ALA A 18 2.88 12.20 3.99
CA ALA A 18 2.94 12.60 2.60
C ALA A 18 4.21 12.03 1.93
N LEU A 19 4.02 11.31 0.82
CA LEU A 19 4.86 11.30 -0.36
C LEU A 19 6.37 11.01 -0.17
N ALA A 20 6.75 9.72 -0.15
CA ALA A 20 8.14 9.30 -0.35
C ALA A 20 8.41 8.66 -1.73
N THR A 21 7.54 8.86 -2.73
CA THR A 21 7.64 8.18 -4.04
C THR A 21 8.75 8.74 -4.97
N ASN A 22 9.58 9.71 -4.56
CA ASN A 22 10.55 10.35 -5.48
C ASN A 22 12.04 10.06 -5.22
N LEU A 23 12.41 9.27 -4.20
CA LEU A 23 13.83 9.05 -3.86
C LEU A 23 14.44 7.73 -4.39
N ALA A 24 13.65 6.81 -4.96
CA ALA A 24 14.14 5.53 -5.48
C ALA A 24 14.54 5.55 -6.97
N LYS A 25 15.02 6.68 -7.51
CA LYS A 25 15.66 6.71 -8.84
C LYS A 25 17.08 6.15 -8.78
N LYS A 26 17.26 4.91 -8.32
CA LYS A 26 18.59 4.25 -8.37
C LYS A 26 18.56 2.72 -8.27
N SER A 27 17.79 2.06 -9.14
CA SER A 27 18.24 0.79 -9.72
C SER A 27 17.33 0.40 -10.88
N ASN A 28 17.93 0.04 -12.02
CA ASN A 28 17.24 -0.40 -13.24
C ASN A 28 16.63 -1.81 -13.07
N LYS A 29 15.65 -1.93 -12.18
CA LYS A 29 14.67 -3.02 -12.17
C LYS A 29 13.32 -2.33 -12.20
N ALA A 30 12.35 -2.83 -12.96
CA ALA A 30 11.08 -2.14 -13.15
C ALA A 30 10.27 -2.18 -11.85
N LEU A 31 10.59 -1.21 -10.99
CA LEU A 31 9.94 -0.92 -9.73
C LEU A 31 8.60 -0.26 -10.05
N VAL A 32 7.54 -1.00 -9.82
CA VAL A 32 6.17 -0.56 -10.08
C VAL A 32 5.40 -0.42 -8.77
N PRO A 33 4.45 0.53 -8.69
CA PRO A 33 3.57 0.64 -7.54
C PRO A 33 2.72 -0.63 -7.41
N ALA A 34 2.64 -1.14 -6.19
CA ALA A 34 1.93 -2.38 -5.89
C ALA A 34 0.55 -2.10 -5.29
N TYR A 35 -0.43 -2.91 -5.70
CA TYR A 35 -1.83 -2.81 -5.30
C TYR A 35 -2.29 -4.12 -4.70
N ARG A 36 -3.17 -4.06 -3.70
CA ARG A 36 -3.85 -5.22 -3.11
C ARG A 36 -5.30 -5.26 -3.54
N ILE A 37 -5.85 -6.47 -3.62
CA ILE A 37 -7.28 -6.67 -3.87
C ILE A 37 -8.02 -6.54 -2.54
N VAL A 38 -8.94 -5.59 -2.44
CA VAL A 38 -9.77 -5.36 -1.26
C VAL A 38 -11.24 -5.52 -1.63
N SER A 39 -11.97 -6.32 -0.85
CA SER A 39 -13.42 -6.42 -1.01
C SER A 39 -14.08 -5.17 -0.43
N VAL A 40 -14.86 -4.45 -1.26
CA VAL A 40 -15.60 -3.25 -0.85
C VAL A 40 -17.06 -3.55 -0.50
N GLY A 41 -17.44 -4.84 -0.46
CA GLY A 41 -18.79 -5.30 -0.18
C GLY A 41 -19.63 -5.50 -1.45
N GLY A 42 -20.75 -6.23 -1.32
CA GLY A 42 -21.66 -6.50 -2.44
C GLY A 42 -21.06 -7.34 -3.58
N GLY A 43 -19.98 -8.08 -3.33
CA GLY A 43 -19.26 -8.85 -4.36
C GLY A 43 -18.32 -8.01 -5.23
N GLN A 44 -18.08 -6.75 -4.87
CA GLN A 44 -17.18 -5.85 -5.59
C GLN A 44 -15.78 -5.86 -4.95
N PHE A 45 -14.76 -5.84 -5.81
CA PHE A 45 -13.35 -5.78 -5.42
C PHE A 45 -12.72 -4.51 -5.97
N GLN A 46 -11.80 -3.93 -5.20
CA GLN A 46 -11.05 -2.73 -5.57
C GLN A 46 -9.57 -2.97 -5.37
N CYS A 47 -8.77 -2.46 -6.31
CA CYS A 47 -7.33 -2.39 -6.18
C CYS A 47 -6.97 -1.20 -5.31
N GLN A 48 -6.62 -1.47 -4.05
CA GLN A 48 -6.13 -0.44 -3.16
C GLN A 48 -4.61 -0.40 -3.26
N ASN A 49 -4.05 0.80 -3.43
CA ASN A 49 -2.60 0.99 -3.40
C ASN A 49 -2.07 0.50 -2.04
N ALA A 50 -1.08 -0.38 -2.08
CA ALA A 50 -0.50 -1.00 -0.89
C ALA A 50 0.74 -0.25 -0.38
N GLU A 51 1.02 0.92 -0.96
CA GLU A 51 2.05 1.90 -0.58
C GLU A 51 3.49 1.35 -0.58
N GLN A 52 3.71 0.30 -1.36
CA GLN A 52 5.01 -0.35 -1.52
C GLN A 52 5.34 -0.51 -3.00
N GLN A 53 6.62 -0.75 -3.26
CA GLN A 53 7.13 -1.00 -4.61
C GLN A 53 7.50 -2.47 -4.73
N CYS A 54 7.13 -3.07 -5.86
CA CYS A 54 7.50 -4.43 -6.19
C CYS A 54 8.09 -4.46 -7.61
N SER A 55 8.66 -5.60 -7.96
CA SER A 55 9.22 -5.85 -9.29
C SER A 55 8.16 -6.46 -10.19
N ASP A 56 7.96 -5.92 -11.39
CA ASP A 56 7.20 -6.61 -12.45
C ASP A 56 8.01 -7.73 -13.14
N VAL A 57 9.32 -7.78 -12.88
CA VAL A 57 10.21 -8.86 -13.33
C VAL A 57 9.98 -10.07 -12.45
N ASN A 58 9.71 -11.22 -13.07
CA ASN A 58 9.54 -12.49 -12.39
C ASN A 58 10.86 -12.94 -11.71
N THR A 59 10.90 -12.81 -10.38
CA THR A 59 12.02 -13.25 -9.54
C THR A 59 11.74 -14.58 -8.84
N GLY A 60 10.56 -15.16 -9.04
CA GLY A 60 10.11 -16.42 -8.42
C GLY A 60 9.54 -16.28 -7.01
N ILE A 61 9.61 -15.09 -6.39
CA ILE A 61 9.06 -14.82 -5.05
C ILE A 61 7.98 -13.75 -5.19
N VAL A 62 6.73 -14.10 -4.86
CA VAL A 62 5.59 -13.18 -4.91
C VAL A 62 5.77 -12.06 -3.88
N CYS A 63 5.53 -10.84 -4.31
CA CYS A 63 5.53 -9.68 -3.43
C CYS A 63 4.29 -9.72 -2.54
N LYS A 64 4.50 -9.74 -1.23
CA LYS A 64 3.44 -9.77 -0.23
C LYS A 64 3.35 -8.43 0.49
N TRP A 65 2.15 -8.04 0.89
CA TRP A 65 1.94 -6.80 1.61
C TRP A 65 2.69 -6.82 2.94
N GLU A 66 3.58 -5.86 3.15
CA GLU A 66 4.44 -5.80 4.33
C GLU A 66 3.68 -5.77 5.67
N VAL A 67 2.43 -5.30 5.69
CA VAL A 67 1.64 -5.19 6.91
C VAL A 67 1.11 -6.55 7.39
N ASP A 68 0.55 -7.34 6.47
CA ASP A 68 -0.04 -8.65 6.82
C ASP A 68 0.88 -9.83 6.50
N GLY A 69 1.91 -9.63 5.68
CA GLY A 69 2.86 -10.65 5.22
C GLY A 69 2.25 -11.80 4.41
N THR A 70 0.97 -11.73 4.08
CA THR A 70 0.20 -12.84 3.48
C THR A 70 -0.50 -12.44 2.18
N THR A 71 -0.99 -11.20 2.11
CA THR A 71 -1.72 -10.64 0.96
C THR A 71 -0.80 -10.45 -0.23
N ASP A 72 -1.10 -11.12 -1.34
CA ASP A 72 -0.35 -10.97 -2.59
C ASP A 72 -0.64 -9.63 -3.26
N LEU A 73 0.39 -9.11 -3.94
CA LEU A 73 0.35 -7.81 -4.55
C LEU A 73 0.38 -7.90 -6.05
N HIS A 74 -0.32 -6.95 -6.66
CA HIS A 74 -0.60 -6.92 -8.08
C HIS A 74 -0.23 -5.56 -8.66
N SER A 75 0.04 -5.52 -9.96
CA SER A 75 0.23 -4.28 -10.69
C SER A 75 -1.09 -3.52 -10.79
N GLU A 76 -1.01 -2.26 -11.22
CA GLU A 76 -2.20 -1.56 -11.69
C GLU A 76 -2.81 -2.36 -12.85
N GLY A 77 -4.09 -2.68 -12.76
CA GLY A 77 -4.86 -3.28 -13.85
C GLY A 77 -5.84 -2.29 -14.44
N SER A 78 -6.72 -2.75 -15.32
CA SER A 78 -7.73 -1.89 -15.93
C SER A 78 -8.99 -1.78 -15.06
N GLY A 79 -9.29 -0.56 -14.60
CA GLY A 79 -10.54 -0.23 -13.92
C GLY A 79 -10.66 -0.87 -12.53
N THR A 80 -11.50 -1.90 -12.42
CA THR A 80 -11.79 -2.61 -11.16
C THR A 80 -10.95 -3.87 -10.96
N MET A 81 -10.11 -4.24 -11.93
CA MET A 81 -9.26 -5.43 -11.85
C MET A 81 -7.84 -5.04 -11.52
N CYS A 82 -7.20 -5.81 -10.64
CA CYS A 82 -5.77 -5.66 -10.41
C CYS A 82 -5.04 -6.42 -11.49
N GLY A 83 -3.87 -5.94 -11.88
CA GLY A 83 -3.10 -6.56 -12.94
C GLY A 83 -2.40 -7.83 -12.47
N SER A 84 -1.27 -8.11 -13.12
CA SER A 84 -0.48 -9.30 -12.82
C SER A 84 0.12 -9.23 -11.43
N GLU A 85 0.37 -10.40 -10.85
CA GLU A 85 1.12 -10.53 -9.60
C GLU A 85 2.51 -9.91 -9.74
N LEU A 86 2.93 -9.20 -8.70
CA LEU A 86 4.25 -8.60 -8.62
C LEU A 86 5.17 -9.48 -7.78
N TYR A 87 6.46 -9.29 -7.97
CA TYR A 87 7.50 -10.10 -7.34
C TYR A 87 8.37 -9.25 -6.41
N GLN A 88 8.99 -9.89 -5.42
CA GLN A 88 9.92 -9.22 -4.53
C GLN A 88 11.11 -8.66 -5.32
N ILE A 89 11.53 -7.46 -4.93
CA ILE A 89 12.72 -6.82 -5.46
C ILE A 89 13.92 -7.65 -5.01
N PRO A 90 14.70 -8.24 -5.93
CA PRO A 90 15.88 -9.00 -5.56
C PRO A 90 16.88 -8.02 -4.93
N GLN A 91 17.19 -8.25 -3.65
CA GLN A 91 18.19 -7.49 -2.88
C GLN A 91 19.59 -7.71 -3.45
#